data_AF-A0A4R3QIY9-F1
#
_entry.id   AF-A0A4R3QIY9-F1
#
_cell.length_a   1.000
_cell.length_b   1.000
_cell.length_c   1.000
_cell.angle_alpha   90.00
_cell.angle_beta   90.00
_cell.angle_gamma   90.00
#
_symmetry.space_group_name_H-M   'P 1'
#
loop_
_entity.id
_entity.type
_entity.pdbx_description
1 polymer ?
#
loop_
_entity_poly.entity_id
_entity_poly.type
_entity_poly.pdbx_seq_one_letter_code
_entity_poly.pdbx_strand_id
1 'polypeptide(L)'
;MRDELRDSLWRYDAMTGIVDWSNPDDPGREERDLAAYGRDYGLIRYPDGKDYTCYARIVRFLTEVCGHSYEEALEALIEHIREQPSMPRTGLDAEADARAIRARGGNIIEALLSLKIGRLIAGDDPEAVEFNWRVARTLTRLTNGTGKDYGNDR
;
A
#
# COMPACT_ATOMS: atom_id res chain seq x y z
N MET A 1 15.19 -0.46 14.09
CA MET A 1 14.95 -1.61 13.17
C MET A 1 16.02 -2.70 13.31
N ARG A 2 15.63 -3.99 13.26
CA ARG A 2 16.57 -5.14 13.15
C ARG A 2 17.19 -5.17 11.75
N ASP A 3 18.45 -5.59 11.64
CA ASP A 3 19.19 -5.59 10.36
C ASP A 3 18.49 -6.45 9.28
N GLU A 4 17.97 -7.62 9.64
CA GLU A 4 17.24 -8.51 8.71
C GLU A 4 15.95 -7.90 8.12
N LEU A 5 15.24 -7.08 8.90
CA LEU A 5 14.04 -6.38 8.44
C LEU A 5 14.39 -5.24 7.50
N ARG A 6 15.49 -4.53 7.78
CA ARG A 6 16.03 -3.49 6.90
C ARG A 6 16.46 -4.08 5.56
N ASP A 7 17.19 -5.18 5.57
CA ASP A 7 17.60 -5.87 4.35
C ASP A 7 16.41 -6.37 3.54
N SER A 8 15.34 -6.83 4.22
CA SER A 8 14.11 -7.27 3.56
C SER A 8 13.34 -6.12 2.89
N LEU A 9 13.37 -4.92 3.49
CA LEU A 9 12.83 -3.70 2.89
C LEU A 9 13.68 -3.25 1.69
N TRP A 10 15.01 -3.28 1.81
CA TRP A 10 15.90 -2.97 0.68
C TRP A 10 15.76 -3.97 -0.46
N ARG A 11 15.59 -5.26 -0.15
CA ARG A 11 15.26 -6.28 -1.14
C ARG A 11 13.99 -5.94 -1.92
N TYR A 12 12.94 -5.50 -1.24
CA TYR A 12 11.71 -5.05 -1.91
C TYR A 12 11.96 -3.81 -2.78
N ASP A 13 12.62 -2.79 -2.22
CA ASP A 13 12.88 -1.54 -2.92
C ASP A 13 13.75 -1.78 -4.16
N ALA A 14 14.73 -2.69 -4.08
CA ALA A 14 15.58 -3.07 -5.19
C ALA A 14 14.85 -3.94 -6.23
N MET A 15 14.03 -4.91 -5.79
CA MET A 15 13.15 -5.69 -6.68
C MET A 15 12.25 -4.77 -7.52
N THR A 16 11.78 -3.67 -6.94
CA THR A 16 10.92 -2.69 -7.64
C THR A 16 11.68 -1.58 -8.37
N GLY A 17 13.02 -1.57 -8.31
CA GLY A 17 13.87 -0.58 -8.94
C GLY A 17 13.83 0.81 -8.29
N ILE A 18 13.36 0.91 -7.04
CA ILE A 18 13.32 2.16 -6.26
C ILE A 18 14.73 2.54 -5.79
N VAL A 19 15.52 1.55 -5.38
CA VAL A 19 16.91 1.74 -4.94
C VAL A 19 17.85 0.84 -5.74
N ASP A 20 19.09 1.31 -5.90
CA ASP A 20 20.19 0.50 -6.40
C ASP A 20 20.88 -0.18 -5.21
N TRP A 21 20.36 -1.34 -4.83
CA TRP A 21 20.89 -2.20 -3.78
C TRP A 21 20.94 -3.63 -4.30
N SER A 22 21.97 -4.38 -3.92
CA SER A 22 22.08 -5.80 -4.22
C SER A 22 22.61 -6.54 -3.01
N ASN A 23 22.08 -7.74 -2.78
CA ASN A 23 22.62 -8.61 -1.75
C ASN A 23 23.99 -9.19 -2.18
N PRO A 24 25.11 -8.87 -1.50
CA PRO A 24 26.42 -9.41 -1.87
C PRO A 24 26.51 -10.94 -1.73
N ASP A 25 25.70 -11.53 -0.84
CA ASP A 25 25.67 -12.98 -0.60
C ASP A 25 24.75 -13.73 -1.58
N ASP A 26 23.89 -13.02 -2.33
CA ASP A 26 23.00 -13.60 -3.33
C ASP A 26 22.81 -12.67 -4.56
N PRO A 27 23.80 -12.60 -5.47
CA PRO A 27 23.70 -11.76 -6.65
C PRO A 27 22.52 -12.09 -7.58
N GLY A 28 21.85 -11.06 -8.08
CA GLY A 28 20.72 -11.17 -9.02
C GLY A 28 19.43 -11.69 -8.37
N ARG A 29 19.35 -11.66 -7.03
CA ARG A 29 18.16 -12.05 -6.29
C ARG A 29 16.96 -11.16 -6.63
N GLU A 30 17.19 -9.87 -6.77
CA GLU A 30 16.19 -8.83 -7.00
C GLU A 30 15.50 -9.04 -8.34
N GLU A 31 16.25 -9.44 -9.37
CA GLU A 31 15.74 -9.76 -10.71
C GLU A 31 14.91 -11.05 -10.71
N ARG A 32 15.35 -12.07 -9.96
CA ARG A 32 14.58 -13.30 -9.77
C ARG A 32 13.31 -13.05 -8.98
N ASP A 33 13.38 -12.21 -7.95
CA ASP A 33 12.22 -11.79 -7.18
C ASP A 33 11.25 -10.99 -8.04
N LEU A 34 11.75 -10.08 -8.89
CA LEU A 34 10.89 -9.32 -9.80
C LEU A 34 10.16 -10.26 -10.77
N ALA A 35 10.86 -11.27 -11.31
CA ALA A 35 10.26 -12.26 -12.19
C ALA A 35 9.22 -13.15 -11.48
N ALA A 36 9.47 -13.53 -10.22
CA ALA A 36 8.60 -14.41 -9.45
C ALA A 36 7.41 -13.68 -8.79
N TYR A 37 7.65 -12.48 -8.28
CA TYR A 37 6.77 -11.77 -7.35
C TYR A 37 6.32 -10.40 -7.86
N GLY A 38 6.93 -9.86 -8.92
CA GLY A 38 6.65 -8.51 -9.41
C GLY A 38 5.18 -8.25 -9.77
N ARG A 39 4.46 -9.28 -10.23
CA ARG A 39 3.03 -9.17 -10.53
C ARG A 39 2.18 -8.89 -9.29
N ASP A 40 2.47 -9.59 -8.20
CA ASP A 40 1.62 -9.63 -7.01
C ASP A 40 2.05 -8.59 -5.97
N TYR A 41 3.36 -8.33 -5.89
CA TYR A 41 3.95 -7.46 -4.87
C TYR A 41 4.60 -6.20 -5.45
N GLY A 42 4.82 -6.14 -6.76
CA GLY A 42 5.44 -4.97 -7.40
C GLY A 42 4.58 -3.71 -7.39
N LEU A 43 5.10 -2.66 -8.04
CA LEU A 43 4.46 -1.35 -8.10
C LEU A 43 3.08 -1.39 -8.77
N ILE A 44 2.22 -0.46 -8.38
CA ILE A 44 0.90 -0.29 -8.97
C ILE A 44 0.95 0.87 -9.96
N ARG A 45 0.58 0.60 -11.21
CA ARG A 45 0.37 1.63 -12.23
C ARG A 45 -0.93 2.40 -11.94
N TYR A 46 -0.81 3.70 -11.69
CA TYR A 46 -1.95 4.59 -11.53
C TYR A 46 -2.47 5.14 -12.87
N PRO A 47 -3.71 5.67 -12.91
CA PRO A 47 -4.31 6.23 -14.13
C PRO A 47 -3.52 7.38 -14.78
N ASP A 48 -2.65 8.04 -14.01
CA ASP A 48 -1.72 9.06 -14.51
C ASP A 48 -0.51 8.46 -15.27
N GLY A 49 -0.47 7.14 -15.40
CA GLY A 49 0.59 6.43 -16.10
C GLY A 49 1.85 6.22 -15.26
N LYS A 50 1.86 6.59 -13.98
CA LYS A 50 3.03 6.42 -13.10
C LYS A 50 2.89 5.19 -12.20
N ASP A 51 4.03 4.63 -11.81
CA ASP A 51 4.11 3.49 -10.90
C ASP A 51 4.32 3.96 -9.46
N TYR A 52 3.55 3.41 -8.53
CA TYR A 52 3.57 3.78 -7.12
C TYR A 52 3.72 2.57 -6.21
N THR A 53 4.37 2.78 -5.07
CA THR A 53 4.41 1.80 -3.99
C THR A 53 3.03 1.64 -3.34
N CYS A 54 2.76 0.41 -2.93
CA CYS A 54 1.55 0.05 -2.20
C CYS A 54 1.98 -0.53 -0.86
N TYR A 55 1.77 0.19 0.24
CA TYR A 55 2.20 -0.26 1.57
C TYR A 55 1.66 -1.64 1.94
N ALA A 56 0.44 -1.98 1.49
CA ALA A 56 -0.11 -3.32 1.67
C ALA A 56 0.74 -4.40 0.97
N ARG A 57 1.23 -4.14 -0.24
CA ARG A 57 2.08 -5.09 -0.98
C ARG A 57 3.46 -5.23 -0.34
N ILE A 58 4.01 -4.16 0.20
CA ILE A 58 5.27 -4.22 0.95
C ILE A 58 5.11 -5.10 2.18
N VAL A 59 4.09 -4.86 3.01
CA VAL A 59 3.84 -5.70 4.20
C VAL A 59 3.65 -7.17 3.81
N ARG A 60 2.85 -7.43 2.77
CA ARG A 60 2.65 -8.81 2.28
C ARG A 60 3.94 -9.44 1.78
N PHE A 61 4.80 -8.71 1.09
CA PHE A 61 6.10 -9.22 0.64
C PHE A 61 6.97 -9.60 1.85
N LEU A 62 7.06 -8.73 2.85
CA LEU A 62 7.82 -8.98 4.07
C LEU A 62 7.32 -10.22 4.82
N THR A 63 6.00 -10.44 4.86
CA THR A 63 5.42 -11.61 5.56
C THR A 63 5.46 -12.89 4.72
N GLU A 64 5.04 -12.83 3.46
CA GLU A 64 4.82 -14.01 2.60
C GLU A 64 6.12 -14.46 1.92
N VAL A 65 7.04 -13.55 1.62
CA VAL A 65 8.29 -13.83 0.89
C VAL A 65 9.52 -13.79 1.79
N CYS A 66 9.56 -12.88 2.77
CA CYS A 66 10.69 -12.77 3.70
C CYS A 66 10.46 -13.50 5.04
N GLY A 67 9.24 -13.94 5.34
CA GLY A 67 8.92 -14.77 6.50
C GLY A 67 8.82 -14.02 7.83
N HIS A 68 8.70 -12.69 7.80
CA HIS A 68 8.51 -11.88 9.01
C HIS A 68 7.07 -11.99 9.55
N SER A 69 6.88 -11.70 10.83
CA SER A 69 5.51 -11.53 11.35
C SER A 69 4.85 -10.27 10.77
N TYR A 70 3.52 -10.22 10.82
CA TYR A 70 2.78 -9.05 10.37
C TYR A 70 3.14 -7.80 11.18
N GLU A 71 3.25 -7.94 12.50
CA GLU A 71 3.60 -6.85 13.42
C GLU A 71 5.00 -6.33 13.13
N GLU A 72 5.97 -7.23 12.94
CA GLU A 72 7.36 -6.88 12.60
C GLU A 72 7.46 -6.13 11.27
N ALA A 73 6.79 -6.64 10.24
CA ALA A 73 6.75 -6.03 8.92
C ALA A 73 6.09 -4.63 8.96
N LEU A 74 5.01 -4.49 9.72
CA LEU A 74 4.29 -3.22 9.85
C LEU A 74 5.14 -2.17 10.58
N GLU A 75 5.73 -2.52 11.72
CA GLU A 75 6.59 -1.61 12.49
C GLU A 75 7.81 -1.17 11.68
N ALA A 76 8.48 -2.12 11.02
CA ALA A 76 9.65 -1.84 10.19
C ALA A 76 9.30 -0.91 9.01
N LEU A 77 8.18 -1.15 8.32
CA LEU A 77 7.74 -0.28 7.23
C LEU A 77 7.44 1.14 7.73
N ILE A 78 6.80 1.27 8.89
CA ILE A 78 6.51 2.58 9.48
C ILE A 78 7.80 3.33 9.81
N GLU A 79 8.77 2.66 10.44
CA GLU A 79 10.09 3.21 10.75
C GLU A 79 10.81 3.65 9.47
N HIS A 80 10.89 2.75 8.47
CA HIS A 80 11.55 3.00 7.17
C HIS A 80 11.01 4.23 6.43
N ILE A 81 9.68 4.37 6.33
CA ILE A 81 9.10 5.50 5.61
C ILE A 81 9.25 6.81 6.40
N ARG A 82 9.23 6.77 7.74
CA ARG A 82 9.45 7.97 8.55
C ARG A 82 10.89 8.49 8.48
N GLU A 83 11.85 7.62 8.21
CA GLU A 83 13.24 7.98 7.98
C GLU A 83 13.48 8.64 6.61
N GLN A 84 12.54 8.53 5.67
CA GLN A 84 12.64 9.14 4.34
C GLN A 84 12.23 10.63 4.34
N PRO A 85 12.81 11.46 3.45
CA PRO A 85 12.39 12.85 3.27
C PRO A 85 10.89 12.93 3.01
N SER A 86 10.16 13.75 3.78
CA SER A 86 8.71 13.63 3.90
C SER A 86 7.96 13.83 2.57
N MET A 87 7.03 12.91 2.30
CA MET A 87 5.93 13.13 1.37
C MET A 87 4.89 14.05 2.04
N PRO A 88 4.24 14.96 1.29
CA PRO A 88 3.20 15.82 1.85
C PRO A 88 2.06 14.96 2.43
N ARG A 89 1.75 15.20 3.71
CA ARG A 89 0.61 14.59 4.39
C ARG A 89 -0.67 15.06 3.71
N THR A 90 -1.37 14.16 3.01
CA THR A 90 -2.69 14.47 2.45
C THR A 90 -3.71 14.60 3.57
N GLY A 91 -4.64 15.55 3.41
CA GLY A 91 -5.72 15.80 4.37
C GLY A 91 -6.57 14.56 4.66
N LEU A 92 -7.30 14.59 5.77
CA LEU A 92 -8.26 13.55 6.16
C LEU A 92 -9.58 13.77 5.42
N ASP A 93 -9.71 13.24 4.21
CA ASP A 93 -10.96 13.29 3.44
C ASP A 93 -11.37 11.88 2.99
N ALA A 94 -12.28 11.27 3.74
CA ALA A 94 -12.74 9.91 3.48
C ALA A 94 -13.51 9.79 2.16
N GLU A 95 -14.12 10.87 1.68
CA GLU A 95 -14.88 10.86 0.44
C GLU A 95 -13.97 11.00 -0.77
N ALA A 96 -12.97 11.87 -0.70
CA ALA A 96 -11.90 11.95 -1.70
C ALA A 96 -11.14 10.62 -1.79
N ASP A 97 -10.77 10.02 -0.65
CA ASP A 97 -10.07 8.73 -0.61
C ASP A 97 -10.94 7.60 -1.19
N ALA A 98 -12.23 7.53 -0.85
CA ALA A 98 -13.15 6.54 -1.43
C ALA A 98 -13.32 6.71 -2.95
N ARG A 99 -13.45 7.94 -3.44
CA ARG A 99 -13.52 8.21 -4.89
C ARG A 99 -12.22 7.84 -5.58
N ALA A 100 -11.07 8.13 -4.97
CA ALA A 100 -9.77 7.76 -5.51
C ALA A 100 -9.60 6.23 -5.57
N ILE A 101 -9.94 5.50 -4.51
CA ILE A 101 -9.90 4.02 -4.49
C ILE A 101 -10.80 3.44 -5.59
N ARG A 102 -12.03 3.96 -5.73
CA ARG A 102 -12.95 3.51 -6.77
C ARG A 102 -12.43 3.81 -8.18
N ALA A 103 -11.96 5.03 -8.41
CA ALA A 103 -11.46 5.47 -9.72
C ALA A 103 -10.24 4.66 -10.19
N ARG A 104 -9.43 4.15 -9.26
CA ARG A 104 -8.27 3.29 -9.56
C ARG A 104 -8.66 1.90 -10.07
N GLY A 105 -9.88 1.42 -9.81
CA GLY A 105 -10.37 0.13 -10.31
C GLY A 105 -9.56 -1.10 -9.83
N GLY A 106 -8.79 -0.97 -8.76
CA GLY A 106 -7.88 -2.00 -8.24
C GLY A 106 -8.43 -2.79 -7.05
N ASN A 107 -7.55 -3.55 -6.38
CA ASN A 107 -7.91 -4.31 -5.18
C ASN A 107 -8.26 -3.37 -4.01
N ILE A 108 -9.54 -3.28 -3.68
CA ILE A 108 -10.07 -2.40 -2.62
C ILE A 108 -9.46 -2.75 -1.25
N ILE A 109 -9.18 -4.03 -0.98
CA ILE A 109 -8.60 -4.46 0.29
C ILE A 109 -7.16 -3.94 0.41
N GLU A 110 -6.34 -4.06 -0.64
CA GLU A 110 -4.98 -3.51 -0.68
C GLU A 110 -4.98 -1.99 -0.51
N ALA A 111 -5.96 -1.31 -1.11
CA ALA A 111 -6.10 0.12 -1.02
C ALA A 111 -6.47 0.58 0.41
N LEU A 112 -7.42 -0.09 1.06
CA LEU A 112 -7.80 0.19 2.45
C LEU A 112 -6.67 -0.13 3.43
N LEU A 113 -5.96 -1.25 3.25
CA LEU A 113 -4.82 -1.59 4.08
C LEU A 113 -3.68 -0.58 3.90
N SER A 114 -3.38 -0.17 2.66
CA SER A 114 -2.38 0.87 2.41
C SER A 114 -2.74 2.21 3.02
N LEU A 115 -4.04 2.57 2.99
CA LEU A 115 -4.53 3.78 3.62
C LEU A 115 -4.32 3.73 5.15
N LYS A 116 -4.64 2.61 5.79
CA LYS A 116 -4.34 2.38 7.22
C LYS A 116 -2.86 2.60 7.52
N ILE A 117 -1.98 1.96 6.75
CA ILE A 117 -0.53 2.04 6.99
C ILE A 117 -0.01 3.46 6.77
N GLY A 118 -0.46 4.14 5.72
CA GLY A 118 -0.10 5.54 5.46
C GLY A 118 -0.48 6.49 6.60
N ARG A 119 -1.61 6.24 7.27
CA ARG A 119 -2.01 7.01 8.46
C ARG A 119 -1.15 6.68 9.68
N LEU A 120 -0.80 5.41 9.89
CA LEU A 120 0.16 5.04 10.94
C LEU A 120 1.53 5.71 10.74
N ILE A 121 2.02 5.74 9.50
CA ILE A 121 3.25 6.46 9.11
C ILE A 121 3.15 7.94 9.47
N ALA A 122 2.02 8.59 9.19
CA ALA A 122 1.85 10.02 9.46
C ALA A 122 2.09 10.38 10.93
N GLY A 123 1.81 9.47 11.87
CA GLY A 123 2.03 9.68 13.31
C GLY A 123 1.00 10.65 13.88
N ASP A 124 0.34 10.24 14.96
CA ASP A 124 -0.71 10.98 15.67
C ASP A 124 -2.09 11.04 14.98
N ASP A 125 -2.50 9.99 14.27
CA ASP A 125 -3.90 9.80 13.87
C ASP A 125 -4.59 8.71 14.72
N PRO A 126 -5.10 9.05 15.92
CA PRO A 126 -5.86 8.12 16.75
C PRO A 126 -7.17 7.65 16.09
N GLU A 127 -7.63 8.34 15.04
CA GLU A 127 -8.82 8.00 14.26
C GLU A 127 -8.53 7.09 13.06
N ALA A 128 -7.27 6.67 12.80
CA ALA A 128 -6.91 5.91 11.60
C ALA A 128 -7.77 4.64 11.38
N VAL A 129 -8.18 3.96 12.46
CA VAL A 129 -9.09 2.80 12.39
C VAL A 129 -10.51 3.25 12.05
N GLU A 130 -11.03 4.31 12.67
CA GLU A 130 -12.36 4.85 12.40
C GLU A 130 -12.47 5.45 10.99
N PHE A 131 -11.42 6.10 10.51
CA PHE A 131 -11.32 6.67 9.18
C PHE A 131 -11.40 5.58 8.10
N ASN A 132 -10.68 4.47 8.25
CA ASN A 132 -10.81 3.33 7.34
C ASN A 132 -12.26 2.80 7.28
N TRP A 133 -12.94 2.74 8.42
CA TRP A 133 -14.36 2.40 8.45
C TRP A 133 -15.27 3.44 7.78
N ARG A 134 -14.94 4.73 7.86
CA ARG A 134 -15.65 5.80 7.14
C ARG A 134 -15.46 5.63 5.62
N VAL A 135 -14.23 5.40 5.15
CA VAL A 135 -13.91 5.16 3.72
C VAL A 135 -14.60 3.91 3.19
N ALA A 136 -14.54 2.79 3.91
CA ALA A 136 -15.20 1.54 3.50
C ALA A 136 -16.74 1.69 3.39
N ARG A 137 -17.36 2.44 4.32
CA ARG A 137 -18.79 2.76 4.25
C ARG A 137 -19.11 3.64 3.03
N THR A 138 -18.29 4.65 2.73
CA THR A 138 -18.46 5.50 1.55
C THR A 138 -18.31 4.71 0.25
N LEU A 139 -17.31 3.82 0.16
CA LEU A 139 -17.14 2.92 -0.98
C LEU A 139 -18.38 2.06 -1.21
N THR A 140 -18.92 1.44 -0.15
CA THR A 140 -20.14 0.62 -0.23
C THR A 140 -21.33 1.42 -0.75
N ARG A 141 -21.50 2.67 -0.29
CA ARG A 141 -22.57 3.57 -0.76
C ARG A 141 -22.40 3.94 -2.22
N LEU A 142 -21.18 4.25 -2.65
CA LEU A 142 -20.90 4.53 -4.05
C LEU A 142 -21.27 3.30 -4.90
N THR A 143 -20.92 2.09 -4.48
CA THR A 143 -21.21 0.84 -5.22
C THR A 143 -22.71 0.59 -5.33
N ASN A 144 -23.48 0.92 -4.28
CA ASN A 144 -24.93 0.78 -4.26
C ASN A 144 -25.67 1.95 -4.97
N GLY A 145 -25.03 3.11 -5.12
CA GLY A 145 -25.59 4.28 -5.81
C GLY A 145 -25.59 4.16 -7.35
N THR A 146 -24.90 3.18 -7.91
CA THR A 146 -24.96 2.86 -9.35
C THR A 146 -26.10 1.92 -9.73
N GLY A 147 -27.02 1.63 -8.81
CA GLY A 147 -28.20 0.81 -9.07
C GLY A 147 -29.43 1.33 -8.35
N LYS A 148 -30.05 2.38 -8.90
CA LYS A 148 -31.51 2.68 -8.87
C LYS A 148 -31.79 4.06 -9.46
N ASP A 149 -31.66 4.19 -10.79
CA ASP A 149 -32.68 4.87 -11.58
C ASP A 149 -33.58 3.77 -12.14
N TYR A 150 -34.50 3.28 -11.31
CA TYR A 150 -35.71 2.70 -11.89
C TYR A 150 -36.59 3.88 -12.22
N GLY A 151 -36.66 4.19 -13.51
CA GLY A 151 -37.60 5.15 -14.06
C GLY A 151 -38.97 4.90 -13.47
N ASN A 152 -39.46 5.90 -12.75
CA ASN A 152 -40.85 5.95 -12.33
C ASN A 152 -41.63 6.66 -13.45
N ASP A 153 -41.73 5.99 -14.60
CA ASP A 153 -42.81 6.25 -15.54
C ASP A 153 -43.97 5.32 -15.15
N ARG A 154 -44.89 5.88 -14.36
CA ARG A 154 -46.33 5.60 -14.40
C ARG A 154 -47.10 6.59 -13.54
#